data_AF-A0A5E6N2L8-F1
#
_entry.id   AF-A0A5E6N2L8-F1
#
_cell.length_a   1.000
_cell.length_b   1.000
_cell.length_c   1.000
_cell.angle_alpha   90.00
_cell.angle_beta   90.00
_cell.angle_gamma   90.00
#
_symmetry.space_group_name_H-M   'P 1'
#
loop_
_entity.id
_entity.type
_entity.pdbx_description
1 polymer ?
#
loop_
_entity_poly.entity_id
_entity_poly.type
_entity_poly.pdbx_seq_one_letter_code
_entity_poly.pdbx_strand_id
1 'polypeptide(L)'
;MESIIELFSKVSDVIWSAIIASCITIFGVYLTNKYHERRQTTLLAHEKQKYQSEQKFTLKKEVFLDVARSFADVLEIIPNLTNLEFTQKDIEMKMADHGGIVAKSCLVAKESSVAAILSYSTETTEVFIKLMKEREVVLGHQKTIEIYQSTINSAENEKDRIISRIKN
;
A
#
# COMPACT_ATOMS: atom_id res chain seq x y z
N MET A 1 -1.19 -59.07 64.57
CA MET A 1 -1.26 -58.46 63.22
C MET A 1 -2.07 -57.20 63.41
N GLU A 2 -1.41 -56.12 63.83
CA GLU A 2 -2.11 -54.84 64.05
C GLU A 2 -2.79 -54.47 62.75
N SER A 3 -4.13 -54.48 62.80
CA SER A 3 -4.92 -54.19 61.63
C SER A 3 -4.70 -52.73 61.30
N ILE A 4 -4.50 -52.40 60.02
CA ILE A 4 -4.30 -51.02 59.52
C ILE A 4 -5.35 -50.05 60.12
N ILE A 5 -6.51 -50.57 60.47
CA ILE A 5 -7.64 -49.89 61.11
C ILE A 5 -7.32 -49.39 62.55
N GLU A 6 -6.57 -50.13 63.37
CA GLU A 6 -6.16 -49.70 64.73
C GLU A 6 -5.09 -48.59 64.69
N LEU A 7 -4.28 -48.57 63.63
CA LEU A 7 -3.26 -47.55 63.42
C LEU A 7 -3.90 -46.22 62.93
N PHE A 8 -5.00 -46.31 62.18
CA PHE A 8 -5.81 -45.15 61.76
C PHE A 8 -6.63 -44.54 62.90
N SER A 9 -7.12 -45.34 63.85
CA SER A 9 -7.95 -44.86 64.98
C SER A 9 -7.15 -44.18 66.10
N LYS A 10 -5.82 -44.34 66.12
CA LYS A 10 -4.92 -43.71 67.10
C LYS A 10 -4.49 -42.30 66.70
N VAL A 11 -4.79 -41.89 65.47
CA VAL A 11 -4.47 -40.58 64.91
C VAL A 11 -5.58 -39.59 65.29
N SER A 12 -5.22 -38.45 65.89
CA SER A 12 -6.17 -37.40 66.29
C SER A 12 -6.97 -36.88 65.09
N ASP A 13 -8.26 -36.61 65.29
CA ASP A 13 -9.16 -35.99 64.29
C ASP A 13 -8.59 -34.72 63.67
N VAL A 14 -7.74 -33.99 64.43
CA VAL A 14 -7.04 -32.79 63.94
C VAL A 14 -6.12 -33.12 62.77
N ILE A 15 -5.41 -34.25 62.81
CA ILE A 15 -4.50 -34.68 61.75
C ILE A 15 -5.28 -35.11 60.51
N TRP A 16 -6.41 -35.82 60.68
CA TRP A 16 -7.32 -36.15 59.58
C TRP A 16 -7.90 -34.91 58.92
N SER A 17 -8.31 -33.91 59.71
CA SER A 17 -8.81 -32.64 59.19
C SER A 17 -7.74 -31.88 58.39
N ALA A 18 -6.49 -31.88 58.84
CA ALA A 18 -5.37 -31.24 58.15
C ALA A 18 -5.05 -31.92 56.81
N ILE A 19 -5.09 -33.25 56.76
CA ILE A 19 -4.89 -34.03 55.53
C ILE A 19 -6.00 -33.72 54.52
N ILE A 20 -7.25 -33.75 54.96
CA ILE A 20 -8.42 -33.47 54.10
C ILE A 20 -8.36 -32.03 53.58
N ALA A 21 -8.06 -31.05 54.44
CA ALA A 21 -7.92 -29.65 54.06
C ALA A 21 -6.80 -29.43 53.03
N SER A 22 -5.66 -30.11 53.20
CA SER A 22 -4.54 -30.07 52.25
C SER A 22 -4.93 -30.65 50.89
N CYS A 23 -5.59 -31.82 50.87
CA CYS A 23 -6.09 -32.44 49.64
C CYS A 23 -7.09 -31.55 48.89
N ILE A 24 -8.04 -30.93 49.61
CA ILE A 24 -9.01 -29.98 49.03
C ILE A 24 -8.27 -28.78 48.42
N THR A 25 -7.26 -28.26 49.10
CA THR A 25 -6.48 -27.11 48.62
C THR A 25 -5.69 -27.45 47.35
N ILE A 26 -4.97 -28.58 47.34
CA ILE A 26 -4.21 -29.05 46.18
C ILE A 26 -5.14 -29.29 44.98
N PHE A 27 -6.29 -29.93 45.22
CA PHE A 27 -7.28 -30.17 44.18
C PHE A 27 -7.88 -28.87 43.63
N GLY A 28 -8.20 -27.92 44.51
CA GLY A 28 -8.70 -26.59 44.12
C GLY A 28 -7.70 -25.80 43.26
N VAL A 29 -6.41 -25.81 43.63
CA VAL A 29 -5.33 -25.18 42.85
C VAL A 29 -5.13 -25.91 41.51
N TYR A 30 -5.17 -27.25 41.50
CA TYR A 30 -5.05 -28.03 40.27
C TYR A 30 -6.16 -27.73 39.27
N LEU A 31 -7.43 -27.71 39.73
CA LEU A 31 -8.57 -27.36 38.88
C LEU A 31 -8.47 -25.92 38.35
N THR A 32 -8.10 -24.98 39.22
CA THR A 32 -7.96 -23.56 38.88
C THR A 32 -6.85 -23.35 37.85
N ASN A 33 -5.67 -23.95 38.06
CA ASN A 33 -4.56 -23.86 37.10
C ASN A 33 -4.91 -24.47 35.74
N LYS A 34 -5.57 -25.64 35.73
CA LYS A 34 -6.01 -26.29 34.49
C LYS A 34 -7.03 -25.44 33.72
N TYR A 35 -7.93 -24.76 34.43
CA TYR A 35 -8.87 -23.83 33.81
C TYR A 35 -8.17 -22.58 33.28
N HIS A 36 -7.24 -22.00 34.04
CA HIS A 36 -6.46 -20.85 33.60
C HIS A 36 -5.63 -21.15 32.34
N GLU A 37 -4.98 -22.31 32.27
CA GLU A 37 -4.21 -22.74 31.09
C GLU A 37 -5.10 -22.85 29.85
N ARG A 38 -6.28 -23.47 29.97
CA ARG A 38 -7.27 -23.56 28.88
C ARG A 38 -7.76 -22.20 28.43
N ARG A 39 -8.05 -21.30 29.37
CA ARG A 39 -8.50 -19.93 29.05
C ARG A 39 -7.39 -19.15 28.36
N GLN A 40 -6.16 -19.24 28.86
CA GLN A 40 -5.01 -18.54 28.32
C GLN A 40 -4.68 -19.00 26.90
N THR A 41 -4.68 -20.31 26.64
CA THR A 41 -4.45 -20.84 25.29
C THR A 41 -5.52 -20.40 24.30
N THR A 42 -6.78 -20.36 24.72
CA THR A 42 -7.89 -19.85 23.90
C THR A 42 -7.74 -18.36 23.60
N LEU A 43 -7.35 -17.55 24.60
CA LEU A 43 -7.09 -16.13 24.43
C LEU A 43 -5.92 -15.88 23.46
N LEU A 44 -4.80 -16.59 23.63
CA LEU A 44 -3.65 -16.50 22.74
C LEU A 44 -3.99 -16.89 21.30
N ALA A 45 -4.82 -17.92 21.10
CA ALA A 45 -5.28 -18.32 19.78
C ALA A 45 -6.12 -17.22 19.11
N HIS A 46 -7.04 -16.61 19.86
CA HIS A 46 -7.85 -15.49 19.38
C HIS A 46 -7.00 -14.25 19.09
N GLU A 47 -6.07 -13.89 19.96
CA GLU A 47 -5.13 -12.78 19.75
C GLU A 47 -4.25 -13.01 18.52
N LYS A 48 -3.73 -14.24 18.34
CA LYS A 48 -2.97 -14.60 17.13
C LYS A 48 -3.80 -14.41 15.87
N GLN A 49 -5.06 -14.86 15.87
CA GLN A 49 -5.96 -14.70 14.73
C GLN A 49 -6.26 -13.21 14.46
N LYS A 50 -6.56 -12.44 15.51
CA LYS A 50 -6.80 -11.00 15.41
C LYS A 50 -5.59 -10.28 14.82
N TYR A 51 -4.39 -10.56 15.35
CA TYR A 51 -3.13 -9.99 14.89
C TYR A 51 -2.85 -10.32 13.42
N GLN A 52 -3.04 -11.57 12.99
CA GLN A 52 -2.89 -11.96 11.59
C GLN A 52 -3.87 -11.22 10.66
N SER A 53 -5.11 -11.01 11.12
CA SER A 53 -6.13 -10.28 10.38
C SER A 53 -5.77 -8.79 10.26
N GLU A 54 -5.32 -8.18 11.35
CA GLU A 54 -4.86 -6.78 11.38
C GLU A 54 -3.64 -6.55 10.47
N GLN A 55 -2.65 -7.46 10.50
CA GLN A 55 -1.51 -7.39 9.59
C GLN A 55 -1.95 -7.48 8.12
N LYS A 56 -2.84 -8.43 7.80
CA LYS A 56 -3.35 -8.59 6.43
C LYS A 56 -4.13 -7.37 5.97
N PHE A 57 -4.94 -6.78 6.85
CA PHE A 57 -5.67 -5.56 6.56
C PHE A 57 -4.73 -4.37 6.33
N THR A 58 -3.73 -4.21 7.20
CA THR A 58 -2.73 -3.14 7.09
C THR A 58 -1.95 -3.25 5.78
N LEU A 59 -1.46 -4.44 5.45
CA LEU A 59 -0.76 -4.69 4.18
C LEU A 59 -1.62 -4.33 2.97
N LYS A 60 -2.89 -4.76 2.97
CA LYS A 60 -3.83 -4.41 1.88
C LYS A 60 -4.06 -2.92 1.79
N LYS A 61 -4.30 -2.26 2.93
CA LYS A 61 -4.54 -0.82 2.99
C LYS A 61 -3.36 -0.05 2.40
N GLU A 62 -2.14 -0.36 2.80
CA GLU A 62 -0.93 0.29 2.27
C GLU A 62 -0.81 0.09 0.76
N VAL A 63 -0.90 -1.15 0.27
CA VAL A 63 -0.76 -1.44 -1.16
C VAL A 63 -1.85 -0.77 -2.00
N PHE A 64 -3.12 -0.81 -1.55
CA PHE A 64 -4.20 -0.20 -2.32
C PHE A 64 -4.21 1.34 -2.24
N LEU A 65 -3.69 1.94 -1.17
CA LEU A 65 -3.46 3.38 -1.11
C LEU A 65 -2.39 3.81 -2.10
N ASP A 66 -1.29 3.07 -2.19
CA ASP A 66 -0.24 3.33 -3.20
C ASP A 66 -0.80 3.24 -4.62
N VAL A 67 -1.62 2.22 -4.91
CA VAL A 67 -2.30 2.06 -6.21
C VAL A 67 -3.22 3.24 -6.52
N ALA A 68 -4.07 3.62 -5.57
CA ALA A 68 -5.00 4.73 -5.76
C ALA A 68 -4.27 6.05 -6.02
N ARG A 69 -3.19 6.32 -5.27
CA ARG A 69 -2.34 7.49 -5.48
C ARG A 69 -1.70 7.46 -6.86
N SER A 70 -1.11 6.33 -7.23
CA SER A 70 -0.42 6.18 -8.51
C SER A 70 -1.37 6.34 -9.70
N PHE A 71 -2.61 5.84 -9.61
CA PHE A 71 -3.62 6.09 -10.64
C PHE A 71 -4.07 7.54 -10.70
N ALA A 72 -4.17 8.24 -9.57
CA ALA A 72 -4.45 9.68 -9.58
C ALA A 72 -3.34 10.46 -10.28
N ASP A 73 -2.07 10.16 -9.98
CA ASP A 73 -0.91 10.81 -10.60
C ASP A 73 -0.87 10.58 -12.12
N VAL A 74 -1.13 9.36 -12.59
CA VAL A 74 -1.21 9.03 -14.02
C VAL A 74 -2.42 9.68 -14.69
N LEU A 75 -3.58 9.71 -14.03
CA LEU A 75 -4.78 10.34 -14.59
C LEU A 75 -4.61 11.85 -14.79
N GLU A 76 -3.81 12.50 -13.94
CA GLU A 76 -3.48 13.92 -14.05
C GLU A 76 -2.62 14.25 -15.29
N ILE A 77 -1.96 13.26 -15.90
CA ILE A 77 -1.17 13.46 -17.13
C ILE A 77 -2.09 13.88 -18.28
N ILE A 78 -3.23 13.21 -18.44
CA ILE A 78 -4.16 13.41 -19.56
C ILE A 78 -4.54 14.89 -19.77
N PRO A 79 -5.08 15.61 -18.78
CA PRO A 79 -5.42 17.03 -18.96
C PRO A 79 -4.17 17.90 -19.19
N ASN A 80 -3.03 17.56 -18.58
CA ASN A 80 -1.79 18.31 -18.72
C ASN A 80 -1.13 18.16 -20.12
N LEU A 81 -1.48 17.12 -20.90
CA LEU A 81 -0.99 16.99 -22.28
C LEU A 81 -1.42 18.16 -23.19
N THR A 82 -2.48 18.88 -22.82
CA THR A 82 -2.93 20.10 -23.53
C THR A 82 -1.97 21.28 -23.33
N ASN A 83 -1.18 21.28 -22.25
CA ASN A 83 -0.13 22.26 -22.04
C ASN A 83 1.14 21.81 -22.77
N LEU A 84 1.60 22.60 -23.74
CA LEU A 84 2.81 22.28 -24.50
C LEU A 84 4.10 22.47 -23.69
N GLU A 85 4.05 23.25 -22.60
CA GLU A 85 5.16 23.40 -21.66
C GLU A 85 5.34 22.17 -20.75
N PHE A 86 4.32 21.32 -20.63
CA PHE A 86 4.40 20.07 -19.87
C PHE A 86 5.41 19.13 -20.54
N THR A 87 6.54 18.88 -19.87
CA THR A 87 7.67 18.23 -20.53
C THR A 87 7.56 16.72 -20.49
N GLN A 88 8.32 16.04 -21.35
CA GLN A 88 8.50 14.59 -21.28
C GLN A 88 9.02 14.14 -19.90
N LYS A 89 9.87 14.95 -19.26
CA LYS A 89 10.37 14.68 -17.91
C LYS A 89 9.27 14.71 -16.85
N ASP A 90 8.29 15.61 -16.99
CA ASP A 90 7.16 15.69 -16.06
C ASP A 90 6.24 14.47 -16.19
N ILE A 91 6.04 13.97 -17.41
CA ILE A 91 5.34 12.72 -17.69
C ILE A 91 6.07 11.54 -17.04
N GLU A 92 7.38 11.42 -17.28
CA GLU A 92 8.21 10.35 -16.72
C GLU A 92 8.20 10.35 -15.19
N MET A 93 8.24 11.53 -14.57
CA MET A 93 8.18 11.65 -13.12
C MET A 93 6.87 11.13 -12.53
N LYS A 94 5.73 11.41 -13.20
CA LYS A 94 4.41 10.91 -12.78
C LYS A 94 4.23 9.40 -13.05
N MET A 95 4.96 8.83 -14.00
CA MET A 95 4.87 7.41 -14.35
C MET A 95 5.93 6.51 -13.69
N ALA A 96 7.00 7.08 -13.12
CA ALA A 96 8.22 6.36 -12.72
C ALA A 96 7.96 5.08 -11.91
N ASP A 97 7.11 5.16 -10.89
CA ASP A 97 6.84 4.04 -9.97
C ASP A 97 5.54 3.28 -10.30
N HIS A 98 4.79 3.72 -11.30
CA HIS A 98 3.44 3.23 -11.57
C HIS A 98 3.41 1.71 -11.79
N GLY A 99 4.28 1.21 -12.67
CA GLY A 99 4.37 -0.21 -12.98
C GLY A 99 4.74 -1.07 -11.77
N GLY A 100 5.64 -0.59 -10.91
CA GLY A 100 6.04 -1.29 -9.69
C GLY A 100 4.91 -1.38 -8.66
N ILE A 101 4.16 -0.29 -8.50
CA ILE A 101 3.00 -0.21 -7.60
C ILE A 101 1.88 -1.17 -8.08
N VAL A 102 1.57 -1.16 -9.38
CA VAL A 102 0.58 -2.07 -9.98
C VAL A 102 1.02 -3.53 -9.79
N ALA A 103 2.28 -3.86 -10.06
CA ALA A 103 2.80 -5.21 -9.88
C ALA A 103 2.72 -5.69 -8.42
N LYS A 104 3.00 -4.82 -7.44
CA LYS A 104 2.87 -5.13 -6.01
C LYS A 104 1.42 -5.42 -5.62
N SER A 105 0.45 -4.73 -6.25
CA SER A 105 -0.97 -4.97 -6.02
C SER A 105 -1.41 -6.38 -6.40
N CYS A 106 -0.82 -6.95 -7.47
CA CYS A 106 -1.11 -8.30 -7.95
C CYS A 106 -0.77 -9.39 -6.92
N LEU A 107 0.13 -9.12 -5.96
CA LEU A 107 0.53 -10.09 -4.94
C LEU A 107 -0.47 -10.20 -3.77
N VAL A 108 -1.28 -9.18 -3.53
CA VAL A 108 -2.17 -9.09 -2.35
C VAL A 108 -3.65 -9.01 -2.70
N ALA A 109 -3.95 -8.64 -3.95
CA ALA A 109 -5.30 -8.49 -4.46
C ALA A 109 -5.95 -9.84 -4.77
N LYS A 110 -7.29 -9.84 -4.83
CA LYS A 110 -8.04 -10.97 -5.38
C LYS A 110 -7.96 -10.90 -6.90
N GLU A 111 -8.12 -12.04 -7.58
CA GLU A 111 -8.10 -12.13 -9.05
C GLU A 111 -9.01 -11.11 -9.74
N SER A 112 -10.25 -10.92 -9.26
CA SER A 112 -11.17 -9.93 -9.80
C SER A 112 -10.68 -8.48 -9.67
N SER A 113 -9.98 -8.15 -8.59
CA SER A 113 -9.38 -6.83 -8.39
C SER A 113 -8.16 -6.64 -9.29
N VAL A 114 -7.34 -7.68 -9.48
CA VAL A 114 -6.21 -7.64 -10.42
C VAL A 114 -6.73 -7.40 -11.84
N ALA A 115 -7.76 -8.12 -12.26
CA ALA A 115 -8.38 -7.93 -13.57
C ALA A 115 -8.87 -6.48 -13.77
N ALA A 116 -9.53 -5.89 -12.76
CA ALA A 116 -9.99 -4.50 -12.82
C ALA A 116 -8.83 -3.49 -12.91
N ILE A 117 -7.78 -3.69 -12.11
CA ILE A 117 -6.57 -2.83 -12.11
C ILE A 117 -5.90 -2.88 -13.49
N LEU A 118 -5.72 -4.08 -14.05
CA LEU A 118 -5.09 -4.25 -15.35
C LEU A 118 -5.95 -3.70 -16.50
N SER A 119 -7.28 -3.84 -16.43
CA SER A 119 -8.20 -3.23 -17.41
C SER A 119 -8.06 -1.72 -17.41
N TYR A 120 -8.11 -1.10 -16.22
CA TYR A 120 -7.95 0.35 -16.08
C TYR A 120 -6.59 0.82 -16.63
N SER A 121 -5.49 0.14 -16.26
CA SER A 121 -4.15 0.47 -16.78
C SER A 121 -4.08 0.36 -18.30
N THR A 122 -4.71 -0.65 -18.89
CA THR A 122 -4.72 -0.88 -20.34
C THR A 122 -5.49 0.23 -21.06
N GLU A 123 -6.72 0.51 -20.62
CA GLU A 123 -7.57 1.56 -21.20
C GLU A 123 -6.92 2.95 -21.08
N THR A 124 -6.33 3.25 -19.93
CA THR A 124 -5.61 4.52 -19.70
C THR A 124 -4.39 4.65 -20.61
N THR A 125 -3.63 3.56 -20.79
CA THR A 125 -2.45 3.54 -21.66
C THR A 125 -2.82 3.75 -23.12
N GLU A 126 -3.91 3.14 -23.59
CA GLU A 126 -4.40 3.32 -24.96
C GLU A 126 -4.74 4.80 -25.25
N VAL A 127 -5.49 5.43 -24.34
CA VAL A 127 -5.84 6.86 -24.45
C VAL A 127 -4.59 7.73 -24.41
N PHE A 128 -3.66 7.44 -23.49
CA PHE A 128 -2.40 8.17 -23.35
C PHE A 128 -1.57 8.12 -24.63
N ILE A 129 -1.35 6.94 -25.22
CA ILE A 129 -0.57 6.78 -26.46
C ILE A 129 -1.22 7.56 -27.61
N LYS A 130 -2.55 7.49 -27.73
CA LYS A 130 -3.29 8.23 -28.76
C LYS A 130 -3.08 9.74 -28.61
N LEU A 131 -3.22 10.27 -27.40
CA LEU A 131 -3.05 11.71 -27.13
C LEU A 131 -1.61 12.16 -27.34
N MET A 132 -0.62 11.35 -26.95
CA MET A 132 0.79 11.65 -27.18
C MET A 132 1.11 11.79 -28.68
N LYS A 133 0.53 10.93 -29.51
CA LYS A 133 0.69 11.03 -30.97
C LYS A 133 0.16 12.35 -31.52
N GLU A 134 -1.03 12.76 -31.09
CA GLU A 134 -1.61 14.05 -31.51
C GLU A 134 -0.79 15.23 -30.99
N ARG A 135 -0.31 15.14 -29.74
CA ARG A 135 0.53 16.17 -29.11
C ARG A 135 1.84 16.38 -29.87
N GLU A 136 2.46 15.32 -30.36
CA GLU A 136 3.71 15.42 -31.13
C GLU A 136 3.53 16.27 -32.40
N VAL A 137 2.38 16.15 -33.07
CA VAL A 137 2.05 16.99 -34.25
C VAL A 137 1.99 18.47 -33.86
N VAL A 138 1.33 18.77 -32.74
CA VAL A 138 1.18 20.16 -32.25
C VAL A 138 2.53 20.74 -31.83
N LEU A 139 3.38 19.97 -31.14
CA LEU A 139 4.75 20.38 -30.81
C LEU A 139 5.58 20.65 -32.06
N GLY A 140 5.42 19.84 -33.11
CA GLY A 140 6.06 20.07 -34.40
C GLY A 140 5.66 21.40 -35.04
N HIS A 141 4.37 21.76 -34.98
CA HIS A 141 3.89 23.07 -35.43
C HIS A 141 4.43 24.22 -34.58
N GLN A 142 4.44 24.09 -33.25
CA GLN A 142 5.02 25.10 -32.36
C GLN A 142 6.49 25.38 -32.70
N LYS A 143 7.28 24.32 -32.85
CA LYS A 143 8.70 24.44 -33.23
C LYS A 143 8.88 25.11 -34.59
N THR A 144 7.99 24.82 -35.55
CA THR A 144 8.01 25.45 -36.87
C THR A 144 7.70 26.95 -36.79
N ILE A 145 6.70 27.33 -35.99
CA ILE A 145 6.36 28.74 -35.72
C ILE A 145 7.54 29.48 -35.09
N GLU A 146 8.21 28.88 -34.10
CA GLU A 146 9.39 29.46 -33.46
C GLU A 146 10.54 29.71 -34.44
N ILE A 147 10.78 28.78 -35.37
CA ILE A 147 11.79 28.93 -36.44
C ILE A 147 11.44 30.10 -37.37
N TYR A 148 10.18 30.20 -37.81
CA TYR A 148 9.75 31.30 -38.67
C TYR A 148 9.82 32.65 -37.95
N GLN A 149 9.40 32.71 -36.68
CA GLN A 149 9.50 33.93 -35.89
C GLN A 149 10.95 34.39 -35.73
N SER A 150 11.88 33.47 -35.46
CA SER A 150 13.32 33.77 -35.40
C SER A 150 13.85 34.32 -36.74
N THR A 151 13.40 33.74 -37.86
CA THR A 151 13.78 34.21 -39.20
C THR A 151 13.25 35.61 -39.50
N ILE A 152 11.98 35.88 -39.15
CA ILE A 152 11.35 37.20 -39.28
C ILE A 152 12.13 38.23 -38.46
N ASN A 153 12.38 37.94 -37.18
CA ASN A 153 13.12 38.84 -36.29
C ASN A 153 14.52 39.15 -36.85
N SER A 154 15.22 38.15 -37.41
CA SER A 154 16.53 38.34 -38.05
C SER A 154 16.45 39.25 -39.28
N ALA A 155 15.45 39.05 -40.13
CA ALA A 155 15.23 39.88 -41.32
C ALA A 155 14.86 41.33 -40.95
N GLU A 156 14.04 41.54 -39.91
CA GLU A 156 13.72 42.86 -39.38
C GLU A 156 14.95 43.59 -38.86
N ASN A 157 15.79 42.91 -38.08
CA ASN A 157 17.06 43.45 -37.59
C ASN A 157 18.00 43.87 -38.73
N GLU A 158 18.08 43.07 -39.80
CA GLU A 158 18.90 43.39 -40.97
C GLU A 158 18.35 44.59 -41.76
N LYS A 159 17.03 44.66 -41.94
CA LYS A 159 16.36 45.82 -42.55
C LYS A 159 16.65 47.10 -41.76
N ASP A 160 16.51 47.06 -40.45
CA ASP A 160 16.76 48.21 -39.58
C ASP A 160 18.24 48.64 -39.62
N ARG A 161 19.17 47.67 -39.68
CA ARG A 161 20.60 47.93 -39.92
C ARG A 161 20.83 48.68 -41.23
N ILE A 162 20.24 48.24 -42.34
CA ILE A 162 20.40 48.88 -43.64
C ILE A 162 19.83 50.31 -43.62
N ILE A 163 18.63 50.51 -43.07
CA ILE A 163 18.00 51.84 -42.98
C ILE A 163 18.87 52.80 -42.16
N SER A 164 19.45 52.33 -41.06
CA SER A 164 20.34 53.16 -40.21
C SER A 164 21.60 53.62 -40.95
N ARG A 165 22.12 52.82 -41.89
CA ARG A 165 23.27 53.16 -42.72
C ARG A 165 22.95 54.15 -43.84
N ILE A 166 21.70 54.18 -44.31
CA ILE A 166 21.26 55.10 -45.38
C ILE A 166 20.93 56.49 -44.82
N LYS A 167 20.50 56.56 -43.55
CA LYS A 167 20.16 57.82 -42.87
C LYS A 167 21.38 58.59 -42.34
N ASN A 168 22.57 57.97 -42.34
CA ASN A 168 23.86 58.61 -42.08
C ASN A 168 24.55 58.90 -43.40
#